data_AF-A0A9E0FGK7-F1
#
_entry.id   AF-A0A9E0FGK7-F1
#
_cell.length_a   1.000
_cell.length_b   1.000
_cell.length_c   1.000
_cell.angle_alpha   90.00
_cell.angle_beta   90.00
_cell.angle_gamma   90.00
#
_symmetry.space_group_name_H-M   'P 1'
#
loop_
_entity.id
_entity.type
_entity.pdbx_description
1 polymer ?
#
loop_
_entity_poly.entity_id
_entity_poly.type
_entity_poly.pdbx_seq_one_letter_code
_entity_poly.pdbx_strand_id
1 'polypeptide(L)'
;LIEARTEAKMLVDTTEKFIVKNKQLMSEEEISETSKLINTLKQNLDATDKDEIYKALDNLNEFTKPFAERIMDMAIADAMKGKKIN
;
A
#
# COMPACT_ATOMS: atom_id res chain seq x y z
N LEU A 1 2.17 -21.45 -2.43
CA LEU A 1 0.75 -21.04 -2.61
C LEU A 1 0.18 -20.43 -1.35
N ILE A 2 0.20 -21.13 -0.21
CA ILE A 2 -0.28 -20.59 1.07
C ILE A 2 0.50 -19.34 1.49
N GLU A 3 1.83 -19.35 1.36
CA GLU A 3 2.69 -18.20 1.66
C GLU A 3 2.36 -16.98 0.80
N ALA A 4 2.35 -17.14 -0.54
CA ALA A 4 1.98 -16.06 -1.47
C ALA A 4 0.61 -15.43 -1.14
N ARG A 5 -0.41 -16.23 -0.81
CA ARG A 5 -1.73 -15.73 -0.40
C ARG A 5 -1.69 -14.97 0.92
N THR A 6 -0.87 -15.45 1.86
CA THR A 6 -0.71 -14.82 3.18
C THR A 6 0.01 -13.49 3.04
N GLU A 7 1.10 -13.43 2.29
CA GLU A 7 1.84 -12.21 1.96
C GLU A 7 0.96 -11.19 1.23
N ALA A 8 0.23 -11.62 0.20
CA ALA A 8 -0.70 -10.76 -0.52
C ALA A 8 -1.79 -10.19 0.38
N LYS A 9 -2.38 -10.99 1.27
CA LYS A 9 -3.37 -10.49 2.24
C LYS A 9 -2.76 -9.48 3.21
N MET A 10 -1.56 -9.75 3.73
CA MET A 10 -0.85 -8.81 4.61
C MET A 10 -0.53 -7.49 3.89
N LEU A 11 -0.10 -7.56 2.63
CA LEU A 11 0.19 -6.37 1.84
C LEU A 11 -1.08 -5.54 1.60
N VAL A 12 -2.17 -6.19 1.16
CA VAL A 12 -3.49 -5.55 0.99
C VAL A 12 -3.92 -4.82 2.25
N ASP A 13 -3.94 -5.52 3.40
CA ASP A 13 -4.38 -4.94 4.66
C ASP A 13 -3.50 -3.77 5.10
N THR A 14 -2.19 -3.85 4.84
CA THR A 14 -1.23 -2.79 5.19
C THR A 14 -1.42 -1.57 4.30
N THR A 15 -1.58 -1.76 2.99
CA THR A 15 -1.76 -0.68 2.02
C THR A 15 -3.11 0.01 2.22
N GLU A 16 -4.19 -0.72 2.51
CA GLU A 16 -5.49 -0.11 2.83
C GLU A 16 -5.40 0.78 4.07
N LYS A 17 -4.76 0.29 5.14
CA LYS A 17 -4.54 1.10 6.36
C LYS A 17 -3.68 2.31 6.08
N PHE A 18 -2.65 2.17 5.24
CA PHE A 18 -1.78 3.27 4.84
C PHE A 18 -2.57 4.37 4.11
N ILE A 19 -3.41 3.99 3.14
CA ILE A 19 -4.27 4.94 2.42
C ILE A 19 -5.22 5.64 3.38
N VAL A 20 -5.92 4.91 4.25
CA VAL A 20 -6.90 5.50 5.17
C VAL A 20 -6.22 6.51 6.12
N LYS A 21 -5.03 6.19 6.63
CA LYS A 21 -4.28 7.08 7.52
C LYS A 21 -3.74 8.32 6.81
N ASN A 22 -3.33 8.17 5.56
CA ASN A 22 -2.61 9.22 4.82
C ASN A 22 -3.43 9.80 3.67
N LYS A 23 -4.74 9.58 3.65
CA LYS A 23 -5.64 9.99 2.56
C LYS A 23 -5.53 11.49 2.23
N GLN A 24 -5.26 12.31 3.23
CA GLN A 24 -5.08 13.76 3.09
C GLN A 24 -3.75 14.16 2.43
N LEU A 25 -2.76 13.26 2.43
CA LEU A 25 -1.42 13.44 1.87
C LEU A 25 -1.25 12.75 0.50
N MET A 26 -2.31 12.11 0.01
CA MET A 26 -2.35 11.40 -1.27
C MET A 26 -3.26 12.14 -2.26
N SER A 27 -2.95 12.03 -3.54
CA SER A 27 -3.86 12.50 -4.60
C SER A 27 -5.02 11.54 -4.80
N GLU A 28 -6.13 12.04 -5.36
CA GLU A 28 -7.27 11.19 -5.71
C GLU A 28 -6.90 10.11 -6.73
N GLU A 29 -5.99 10.41 -7.65
CA GLU A 29 -5.45 9.47 -8.64
C GLU A 29 -4.65 8.36 -7.95
N GLU A 30 -3.73 8.70 -7.02
CA GLU A 30 -2.95 7.74 -6.25
C GLU A 30 -3.86 6.80 -5.45
N ILE A 31 -4.90 7.33 -4.79
CA ILE A 31 -5.88 6.54 -4.03
C ILE A 31 -6.67 5.62 -4.96
N SER A 32 -7.14 6.14 -6.10
CA SER A 32 -7.94 5.40 -7.08
C SER A 32 -7.14 4.23 -7.68
N GLU A 33 -5.93 4.50 -8.16
CA GLU A 33 -5.06 3.49 -8.78
C GLU A 33 -4.61 2.44 -7.75
N THR A 34 -4.24 2.85 -6.53
CA THR A 34 -3.88 1.88 -5.49
C THR A 34 -5.07 0.98 -5.13
N SER A 35 -6.27 1.55 -5.05
CA SER A 35 -7.49 0.79 -4.78
C SER A 35 -7.80 -0.21 -5.90
N LYS A 36 -7.56 0.15 -7.17
CA LYS A 36 -7.67 -0.78 -8.31
C LYS A 36 -6.67 -1.92 -8.18
N LEU A 37 -5.41 -1.63 -7.90
CA LEU A 37 -4.36 -2.66 -7.73
C LEU A 37 -4.66 -3.60 -6.56
N ILE A 38 -5.15 -3.08 -5.43
CA ILE A 38 -5.61 -3.89 -4.30
C ILE A 38 -6.73 -4.82 -4.72
N ASN A 39 -7.72 -4.32 -5.48
CA ASN A 39 -8.83 -5.14 -5.94
C ASN A 39 -8.34 -6.24 -6.90
N THR A 40 -7.43 -5.92 -7.83
CA THR A 40 -6.79 -6.90 -8.71
C THR A 40 -6.05 -7.97 -7.91
N LEU A 41 -5.29 -7.58 -6.90
CA LEU A 41 -4.59 -8.52 -6.02
C LEU A 41 -5.57 -9.42 -5.26
N LYS A 42 -6.68 -8.87 -4.75
CA LYS A 42 -7.76 -9.64 -4.11
C LYS A 42 -8.43 -10.63 -5.06
N GLN A 43 -8.62 -10.27 -6.33
CA GLN A 43 -9.15 -11.20 -7.33
C GLN A 43 -8.15 -12.33 -7.64
N ASN A 44 -6.86 -12.00 -7.73
CA ASN A 44 -5.80 -13.00 -7.94
C ASN A 44 -5.57 -13.89 -6.71
N LEU A 45 -5.93 -13.43 -5.51
CA LEU A 45 -5.89 -14.26 -4.30
C LEU A 45 -6.81 -15.48 -4.42
N ASP A 46 -7.90 -15.41 -5.20
CA ASP A 46 -8.77 -16.55 -5.45
C ASP A 46 -8.23 -17.48 -6.55
N ALA A 47 -7.29 -17.00 -7.38
CA ALA A 47 -6.67 -17.75 -8.46
C ALA A 47 -5.73 -18.86 -7.95
N THR A 48 -5.61 -19.93 -8.74
CA THR A 48 -4.77 -21.11 -8.39
C THR A 48 -3.29 -20.89 -8.73
N ASP A 49 -2.97 -19.81 -9.45
CA ASP A 49 -1.62 -19.51 -9.92
C ASP A 49 -0.86 -18.58 -8.95
N LYS A 50 0.23 -19.11 -8.36
CA LYS A 50 1.12 -18.34 -7.48
C LYS A 50 1.85 -17.22 -8.24
N ASP A 51 2.13 -17.40 -9.52
CA ASP A 51 2.92 -16.46 -10.30
C ASP A 51 2.10 -15.19 -10.58
N GLU A 52 0.79 -15.32 -10.73
CA GLU A 52 -0.13 -14.17 -10.84
C GLU A 52 -0.24 -13.39 -9.53
N ILE A 53 -0.25 -14.09 -8.39
CA ILE A 53 -0.25 -13.46 -7.06
C ILE A 53 1.05 -12.66 -6.86
N TYR A 54 2.21 -13.24 -7.17
CA TYR A 54 3.50 -12.56 -7.05
C TYR A 54 3.61 -11.35 -7.98
N LYS A 55 3.17 -11.47 -9.24
CA LYS A 55 3.14 -10.32 -10.16
C LYS A 55 2.25 -9.18 -9.65
N ALA A 56 1.07 -9.49 -9.11
CA ALA A 56 0.18 -8.47 -8.56
C ALA A 56 0.73 -7.86 -7.25
N LEU A 57 1.39 -8.66 -6.42
CA LEU A 57 2.15 -8.20 -5.24
C LEU A 57 3.22 -7.19 -5.63
N ASP A 58 4.08 -7.56 -6.58
CA ASP A 58 5.18 -6.70 -7.04
C ASP A 58 4.65 -5.41 -7.66
N ASN A 59 3.61 -5.49 -8.51
CA ASN A 59 2.98 -4.30 -9.09
C ASN A 59 2.42 -3.37 -8.01
N LEU A 60 1.76 -3.90 -6.98
CA LEU A 60 1.24 -3.09 -5.88
C LEU A 60 2.39 -2.45 -5.08
N ASN A 61 3.45 -3.19 -4.80
CA ASN A 61 4.64 -2.69 -4.10
C ASN A 61 5.35 -1.59 -4.88
N GLU A 62 5.62 -1.81 -6.17
CA GLU A 62 6.29 -0.83 -7.03
C GLU A 62 5.49 0.45 -7.17
N PHE A 63 4.16 0.33 -7.33
CA PHE A 63 3.27 1.49 -7.39
C PHE A 63 3.23 2.25 -6.06
N THR A 64 3.20 1.54 -4.93
CA THR A 64 3.06 2.15 -3.60
C THR A 64 4.33 2.75 -3.03
N LYS A 65 5.49 2.22 -3.41
CA LYS A 65 6.80 2.64 -2.92
C LYS A 65 7.06 4.15 -3.00
N PRO A 66 6.94 4.84 -4.15
CA PRO A 66 7.33 6.24 -4.27
C PRO A 66 6.51 7.18 -3.38
N PHE A 67 5.21 6.94 -3.21
CA PHE A 67 4.38 7.77 -2.33
C PHE A 67 4.47 7.33 -0.86
N ALA A 68 4.75 6.06 -0.57
CA ALA A 68 5.03 5.59 0.78
C ALA A 68 6.26 6.28 1.36
N GLU A 69 7.35 6.35 0.61
CA GLU A 69 8.57 7.08 0.98
C GLU A 69 8.26 8.57 1.20
N ARG A 70 7.59 9.21 0.24
CA ARG A 70 7.20 10.63 0.31
C ARG A 70 6.38 10.96 1.56
N ILE A 71 5.38 10.13 1.88
CA ILE A 71 4.48 10.32 3.02
C ILE A 71 5.19 10.03 4.33
N MET A 72 6.08 9.03 4.37
CA MET A 72 6.90 8.74 5.55
C MET A 72 7.81 9.93 5.88
N ASP A 73 8.45 10.53 4.88
CA ASP A 73 9.27 11.74 5.05
C ASP A 73 8.45 12.92 5.58
N MET A 74 7.25 13.16 5.02
CA MET A 74 6.34 14.20 5.49
C MET A 74 5.90 13.96 6.95
N ALA A 75 5.51 12.72 7.28
CA ALA A 75 5.09 12.36 8.63
C ALA A 75 6.22 12.51 9.66
N ILE A 76 7.46 12.16 9.29
CA ILE A 76 8.65 12.37 10.14
C ILE A 76 8.89 13.87 10.33
N ALA A 77 8.86 14.66 9.24
CA ALA A 77 9.06 16.10 9.31
C ALA A 77 8.00 16.78 10.19
N ASP A 78 6.73 16.39 10.09
CA ASP A 78 5.65 16.90 10.93
C ASP A 78 5.79 16.46 12.38
N ALA A 79 6.18 15.22 12.65
CA ALA A 79 6.46 14.75 14.02
C ALA A 79 7.65 15.50 14.65
N MET A 80 8.69 15.82 13.87
CA MET A 80 9.82 16.63 14.32
C MET A 80 9.42 18.09 14.59
N LYS A 81 8.52 18.67 13.79
CA LYS A 81 7.97 20.03 14.02
C LYS A 81 7.02 20.08 15.22
N GLY A 82 6.24 19.02 15.44
CA GLY A 82 5.29 18.88 16.54
C GLY A 82 5.95 18.68 17.92
N LYS A 83 7.22 18.29 17.97
CA LYS A 83 8.05 18.31 19.18
C LYS A 83 8.60 19.70 19.55
N LYS A 84 7.91 20.79 19.17
CA LYS A 84 8.04 22.03 19.95
C LYS A 84 7.36 21.82 21.30
N ILE A 85 8.17 21.28 22.21
CA ILE A 85 8.20 21.47 23.66
C ILE A 85 7.08 22.38 24.16
N ASN A 86 6.19 21.82 24.98
CA ASN A 86 5.59 22.55 26.09
C ASN A 86 6.11 21.91 27.38
#